data_AF-A0AAD9KIW0-F1
#
_entry.id   AF-A0AAD9KIW0-F1
#
_cell.length_a   1.000
_cell.length_b   1.000
_cell.length_c   1.000
_cell.angle_alpha   90.00
_cell.angle_beta   90.00
_cell.angle_gamma   90.00
#
_symmetry.space_group_name_H-M   'P 1'
#
loop_
_entity.id
_entity.type
_entity.pdbx_description
1 polymer ?
#
loop_
_entity_poly.entity_id
_entity_poly.type
_entity_poly.pdbx_seq_one_letter_code
_entity_poly.pdbx_strand_id
1 'polypeptide(L)'
;MNRQDTDHLVAKLYTAHMADIESAPLSAALGTLCHGLLVAGHSTVPDMVDSLVNKWMAALEDQRSASLQGLLALTGSHALSQMPEDLSLSRLPLGQIVKLLQQQLQTSTDSVIQSQFPGSYHYLGEYSVLRSVVDVLIEAGKLGPEVTSTPCVEACVKSLLLGGATSQVLPPVNWASIFTPLLRMPFGAEVAKSCLQVAVQQSAAVPSAALLLSSWLLPPLYDSLYVEGQVTLLDSLPKLITTIPVEKLTEFFRRGFQWSLREHCHGDGDRVRLTALAGLWGALKVHAPPPAVTGLLYQTLQETFALWSRSATWDLDERTSLCRCLTEVPDEIIDEILQTNFATSDRTVAAMFVRCYLVAVGNQPLNWLNASIEATVCTTDM
;
A
#
# COMPACT_ATOMS: atom_id res chain seq x y z
N MET A 1 -4.84 28.82 -25.95
CA MET A 1 -6.02 29.20 -25.14
C MET A 1 -5.48 29.64 -23.79
N ASN A 2 -5.81 30.84 -23.30
CA ASN A 2 -5.32 31.26 -21.98
C ASN A 2 -6.02 30.44 -20.89
N ARG A 3 -5.34 30.15 -19.77
CA ARG A 3 -5.91 29.41 -18.61
C ARG A 3 -7.27 29.96 -18.16
N GLN A 4 -7.41 31.28 -18.14
CA GLN A 4 -8.66 31.98 -17.80
C GLN A 4 -9.82 31.69 -18.77
N ASP A 5 -9.53 31.52 -20.06
CA ASP A 5 -10.55 31.19 -21.07
C ASP A 5 -11.04 29.75 -20.88
N THR A 6 -10.11 28.86 -20.52
CA THR A 6 -10.40 27.44 -20.23
C THR A 6 -11.25 27.29 -18.98
N ASP A 7 -10.91 28.00 -17.89
CA ASP A 7 -11.72 28.02 -16.67
C ASP A 7 -13.14 28.55 -16.92
N HIS A 8 -13.28 29.61 -17.73
CA HIS A 8 -14.58 30.17 -18.09
C HIS A 8 -15.42 29.21 -18.95
N LEU A 9 -14.80 28.49 -19.90
CA LEU A 9 -15.46 27.48 -20.71
C LEU A 9 -15.94 26.28 -19.88
N VAL A 10 -15.10 25.82 -18.95
CA VAL A 10 -15.40 24.72 -18.03
C VAL A 10 -16.55 25.11 -17.09
N ALA A 11 -16.52 26.31 -16.50
CA ALA A 11 -17.60 26.81 -15.66
C ALA A 11 -18.93 26.97 -16.43
N LYS A 12 -18.86 27.41 -17.69
CA LYS A 12 -20.03 27.54 -18.56
C LYS A 12 -20.64 26.17 -18.92
N LEU A 13 -19.82 25.16 -19.18
CA LEU A 13 -20.28 23.79 -19.42
C LEU A 13 -20.82 23.14 -18.14
N TYR A 14 -20.17 23.38 -17.00
CA TYR A 14 -20.65 22.90 -15.70
C TYR A 14 -22.01 23.49 -15.33
N THR A 15 -22.20 24.80 -15.51
CA THR A 15 -23.50 25.47 -15.26
C THR A 15 -24.59 25.00 -16.23
N ALA A 16 -24.25 24.77 -17.50
CA ALA A 16 -25.18 24.18 -18.47
C ALA A 16 -25.56 22.73 -18.09
N HIS A 17 -24.60 21.94 -17.59
CA HIS A 17 -24.84 20.57 -17.11
C HIS A 17 -25.73 20.55 -15.87
N MET A 18 -25.50 21.48 -14.94
CA MET A 18 -26.34 21.58 -13.74
C MET A 18 -27.76 22.07 -14.05
N ALA A 19 -27.98 22.73 -15.19
CA ALA A 19 -29.32 23.12 -15.65
C ALA A 19 -30.08 21.99 -16.37
N ASP A 20 -29.36 21.02 -16.96
CA ASP A 20 -29.93 19.87 -17.67
C ASP A 20 -29.10 18.60 -17.41
N ILE A 21 -29.27 18.04 -16.21
CA ILE A 21 -28.52 16.88 -15.71
C ILE A 21 -28.83 15.60 -16.51
N GLU A 22 -29.95 15.57 -17.22
CA GLU A 22 -30.40 14.43 -18.03
C GLU A 22 -29.73 14.37 -19.41
N SER A 23 -29.01 15.42 -19.80
CA SER A 23 -28.36 15.50 -21.11
C SER A 23 -27.08 14.65 -21.16
N ALA A 24 -27.24 13.45 -21.70
CA ALA A 24 -26.15 12.50 -21.95
C ALA A 24 -24.98 13.06 -22.80
N PRO A 25 -25.20 13.79 -23.92
CA PRO A 25 -24.10 14.36 -24.69
C PRO A 25 -23.36 15.46 -23.91
N LEU A 26 -24.05 16.19 -23.04
CA LEU A 26 -23.45 17.26 -22.26
C LEU A 26 -22.63 16.72 -21.08
N SER A 27 -23.10 15.65 -20.45
CA SER A 27 -22.36 14.88 -19.44
C SER A 27 -21.07 14.29 -20.03
N ALA A 28 -21.16 13.69 -21.22
CA ALA A 28 -20.01 13.12 -21.91
C ALA A 28 -19.00 14.20 -22.36
N ALA A 29 -19.48 15.34 -22.86
CA ALA A 29 -18.61 16.47 -23.24
C ALA A 29 -17.90 17.08 -22.01
N LEU A 30 -18.60 17.22 -20.89
CA LEU A 30 -18.00 17.68 -19.63
C LEU A 30 -16.97 16.68 -19.11
N GLY A 31 -17.27 15.38 -19.14
CA GLY A 31 -16.35 14.34 -18.69
C GLY A 31 -15.07 14.27 -19.54
N THR A 32 -15.19 14.32 -20.87
CA THR A 32 -14.04 14.31 -21.78
C THR A 32 -13.19 15.58 -21.66
N LEU A 33 -13.83 16.75 -21.50
CA LEU A 33 -13.12 18.01 -21.27
C LEU A 33 -12.34 17.96 -19.94
N CYS A 34 -12.98 17.51 -18.86
CA CYS A 34 -12.33 17.37 -17.56
C CYS A 34 -11.17 16.36 -17.61
N HIS A 35 -11.34 15.23 -18.30
CA HIS A 35 -10.28 14.26 -18.53
C HIS A 35 -9.09 14.88 -19.29
N GLY A 36 -9.34 15.57 -20.41
CA GLY A 36 -8.30 16.23 -21.19
C GLY A 36 -7.55 17.30 -20.39
N LEU A 37 -8.25 18.04 -19.52
CA LEU A 37 -7.65 19.06 -18.66
C LEU A 37 -6.91 18.47 -17.45
N LEU A 38 -7.36 17.34 -16.92
CA LEU A 38 -6.63 16.55 -15.92
C LEU A 38 -5.31 16.06 -16.50
N VAL A 39 -5.32 15.48 -17.70
CA VAL A 39 -4.12 15.03 -18.42
C VAL A 39 -3.18 16.21 -18.72
N ALA A 40 -3.72 17.39 -18.98
CA ALA A 40 -2.95 18.61 -19.19
C ALA A 40 -2.47 19.30 -17.90
N GLY A 41 -2.78 18.77 -16.71
CA GLY A 41 -2.31 19.30 -15.42
C GLY A 41 -2.99 20.60 -14.98
N HIS A 42 -4.28 20.78 -15.28
CA HIS A 42 -5.04 21.95 -14.86
C HIS A 42 -5.39 21.91 -13.37
N SER A 43 -5.05 22.95 -12.60
CA SER A 43 -5.12 22.93 -11.12
C SER A 43 -6.52 23.06 -10.51
N THR A 44 -7.50 23.60 -11.25
CA THR A 44 -8.88 23.84 -10.80
C THR A 44 -9.85 22.68 -11.08
N VAL A 45 -9.42 21.74 -11.93
CA VAL A 45 -10.25 20.63 -12.41
C VAL A 45 -10.37 19.47 -11.41
N PRO A 46 -9.38 19.13 -10.55
CA PRO A 46 -9.50 18.02 -9.60
C PRO A 46 -10.70 18.18 -8.64
N ASP A 47 -10.82 19.34 -7.99
CA ASP A 47 -11.93 19.62 -7.06
C ASP A 47 -13.30 19.56 -7.74
N MET A 48 -13.34 19.97 -9.01
CA MET A 48 -14.55 19.93 -9.82
C MET A 48 -14.91 18.51 -10.27
N VAL A 49 -13.90 17.69 -10.59
CA VAL A 49 -14.08 16.28 -10.93
C VAL A 49 -14.59 15.51 -9.71
N ASP A 50 -14.06 15.75 -8.53
CA ASP A 50 -14.55 15.13 -7.29
C ASP A 50 -16.02 15.52 -7.03
N SER A 51 -16.38 16.79 -7.25
CA SER A 51 -17.76 17.25 -7.17
C SER A 51 -18.68 16.55 -8.19
N LEU A 52 -18.21 16.40 -9.44
CA LEU A 52 -18.97 15.76 -10.52
C LEU A 52 -19.13 14.26 -10.31
N VAL A 53 -18.06 13.56 -9.89
CA VAL A 53 -18.09 12.14 -9.57
C VAL A 53 -19.10 11.88 -8.47
N ASN A 54 -19.06 12.65 -7.37
CA ASN A 54 -20.04 12.50 -6.28
C ASN A 54 -21.49 12.73 -6.75
N LYS A 55 -21.73 13.74 -7.59
CA LYS A 55 -23.06 14.04 -8.13
C LYS A 55 -23.55 12.98 -9.12
N TRP A 56 -22.70 12.50 -10.02
CA TRP A 56 -23.05 11.46 -10.99
C TRP A 56 -23.22 10.09 -10.34
N MET A 57 -22.44 9.79 -9.30
CA MET A 57 -22.61 8.59 -8.47
C MET A 57 -23.92 8.61 -7.69
N ALA A 58 -24.33 9.77 -7.15
CA ALA A 58 -25.63 9.91 -6.50
C ALA A 58 -26.79 9.82 -7.51
N ALA A 59 -26.66 10.45 -8.68
CA ALA A 59 -27.69 10.42 -9.73
C ALA A 59 -27.82 9.07 -10.44
N LEU A 60 -26.81 8.19 -10.34
CA LEU A 60 -26.82 6.83 -10.90
C LEU A 60 -27.90 5.93 -10.28
N GLU A 61 -28.34 6.23 -9.05
CA GLU A 61 -29.41 5.49 -8.36
C GLU A 61 -30.79 5.75 -8.99
N ASP A 62 -31.01 6.93 -9.58
CA ASP A 62 -32.31 7.38 -10.09
C ASP A 62 -32.37 7.45 -11.64
N GLN A 63 -31.28 7.82 -12.32
CA GLN A 63 -31.24 8.01 -13.78
C GLN A 63 -29.93 7.50 -14.43
N ARG A 64 -30.07 6.58 -15.38
CA ARG A 64 -28.98 5.65 -15.75
C ARG A 64 -28.09 6.05 -16.94
N SER A 65 -28.51 6.95 -17.84
CA SER A 65 -27.82 7.14 -19.13
C SER A 65 -26.80 8.28 -19.12
N ALA A 66 -27.17 9.46 -18.61
CA ALA A 66 -26.33 10.66 -18.71
C ALA A 66 -25.13 10.65 -17.75
N SER A 67 -25.38 10.37 -16.47
CA SER A 67 -24.35 10.25 -15.43
C SER A 67 -23.33 9.16 -15.74
N LEU A 68 -23.79 8.04 -16.32
CA LEU A 68 -22.93 6.92 -16.72
C LEU A 68 -22.04 7.30 -17.90
N GLN A 69 -22.58 8.00 -18.90
CA GLN A 69 -21.77 8.54 -20.02
C GLN A 69 -20.76 9.61 -19.57
N GLY A 70 -21.11 10.45 -18.60
CA GLY A 70 -20.17 11.41 -18.00
C GLY A 70 -19.01 10.74 -17.26
N LEU A 71 -19.30 9.72 -16.44
CA LEU A 71 -18.29 8.95 -15.72
C LEU A 71 -17.37 8.15 -16.67
N LEU A 72 -17.94 7.56 -17.73
CA LEU A 72 -17.15 6.89 -18.77
C LEU A 72 -16.29 7.85 -19.59
N ALA A 73 -16.75 9.08 -19.80
CA ALA A 73 -15.98 10.09 -20.50
C ALA A 73 -14.81 10.62 -19.64
N LEU A 74 -14.98 10.66 -18.30
CA LEU A 74 -13.92 11.04 -17.35
C LEU A 74 -12.76 10.04 -17.29
N THR A 75 -13.01 8.75 -17.56
CA THR A 75 -11.96 7.71 -17.54
C THR A 75 -11.12 7.70 -18.82
N GLY A 76 -11.50 8.49 -19.83
CA GLY A 76 -10.81 8.58 -21.11
C GLY A 76 -11.42 7.63 -22.15
N SER A 77 -11.55 8.12 -23.39
CA SER A 77 -12.22 7.43 -24.50
C SER A 77 -11.59 6.09 -24.92
N HIS A 78 -10.44 5.70 -24.38
CA HIS A 78 -9.84 4.38 -24.60
C HIS A 78 -10.59 3.23 -23.91
N ALA A 79 -11.35 3.51 -22.84
CA ALA A 79 -12.19 2.51 -22.18
C ALA A 79 -13.40 2.10 -23.04
N LEU A 80 -13.92 3.00 -23.89
CA LEU A 80 -15.01 2.73 -24.83
C LEU A 80 -14.60 1.77 -25.95
N SER A 81 -13.33 1.77 -26.35
CA SER A 81 -12.80 0.91 -27.43
C SER A 81 -12.42 -0.51 -26.99
N GLN A 82 -12.36 -0.79 -25.68
CA GLN A 82 -12.04 -2.12 -25.14
C GLN A 82 -13.24 -2.85 -24.54
N MET A 83 -14.42 -2.22 -24.49
CA MET A 83 -15.64 -2.95 -24.16
C MET A 83 -16.02 -3.83 -25.35
N PRO A 84 -16.19 -5.15 -25.17
CA PRO A 84 -16.77 -6.00 -26.20
C PRO A 84 -18.13 -5.42 -26.60
N GLU A 85 -18.41 -5.27 -27.89
CA GLU A 85 -19.70 -4.77 -28.41
C GLU A 85 -20.92 -5.56 -27.86
N ASP A 86 -20.68 -6.78 -27.36
CA ASP A 86 -21.70 -7.67 -26.76
C ASP A 86 -22.09 -7.33 -25.31
N LEU A 87 -21.34 -6.47 -24.59
CA LEU A 87 -21.66 -6.05 -23.22
C LEU A 87 -22.39 -4.71 -23.23
N SER A 88 -23.65 -4.73 -23.67
CA SER A 88 -24.55 -3.62 -23.42
C SER A 88 -24.67 -3.39 -21.90
N LEU A 89 -24.08 -2.30 -21.39
CA LEU A 89 -24.17 -1.83 -19.99
C LEU A 89 -25.61 -1.75 -19.45
N SER A 90 -26.61 -1.80 -20.33
CA SER A 90 -28.03 -1.90 -20.00
C SER A 90 -28.45 -3.22 -19.32
N ARG A 91 -27.61 -4.26 -19.33
CA ARG A 91 -27.94 -5.59 -18.78
C ARG A 91 -27.24 -5.97 -17.48
N LEU A 92 -26.32 -5.14 -16.99
CA LEU A 92 -25.57 -5.42 -15.76
C LEU A 92 -26.29 -4.83 -14.53
N PRO A 93 -26.30 -5.53 -13.38
CA PRO A 93 -26.82 -4.96 -12.14
C PRO A 93 -25.99 -3.74 -11.72
N LEU A 94 -26.66 -2.68 -11.28
CA LEU A 94 -26.09 -1.36 -10.99
C LEU A 94 -24.86 -1.44 -10.05
N GLY A 95 -24.90 -2.32 -9.05
CA GLY A 95 -23.79 -2.52 -8.12
C GLY A 95 -22.50 -3.05 -8.77
N GLN A 96 -22.61 -3.79 -9.87
CA GLN A 96 -21.46 -4.31 -10.61
C GLN A 96 -20.89 -3.28 -11.59
N ILE A 97 -21.76 -2.43 -12.15
CA ILE A 97 -21.35 -1.26 -12.93
C ILE A 97 -20.62 -0.26 -12.03
N VAL A 98 -21.18 0.03 -10.84
CA VAL A 98 -20.56 0.90 -9.83
C VAL A 98 -19.20 0.35 -9.40
N LYS A 99 -19.10 -0.95 -9.12
CA LYS A 99 -17.84 -1.58 -8.71
C LYS A 99 -16.78 -1.54 -9.82
N LEU A 100 -17.17 -1.78 -11.07
CA LEU A 100 -16.28 -1.68 -12.22
C LEU A 100 -15.84 -0.24 -12.48
N LEU A 101 -16.76 0.72 -12.39
CA LEU A 101 -16.43 2.16 -12.53
C LEU A 101 -15.53 2.63 -11.39
N GLN A 102 -15.78 2.23 -10.15
CA GLN A 102 -14.91 2.54 -9.00
C GLN A 102 -13.52 1.92 -9.16
N GLN A 103 -13.44 0.67 -9.63
CA GLN A 103 -12.17 -0.01 -9.88
C GLN A 103 -11.39 0.65 -11.03
N GLN A 104 -12.08 1.07 -12.10
CA GLN A 104 -11.48 1.78 -13.22
C GLN A 104 -11.04 3.20 -12.82
N LEU A 105 -11.85 3.93 -12.03
CA LEU A 105 -11.47 5.22 -11.47
C LEU A 105 -10.24 5.12 -10.57
N GLN A 106 -10.12 4.08 -9.75
CA GLN A 106 -8.92 3.83 -8.93
C GLN A 106 -7.67 3.55 -9.76
N THR A 107 -7.79 2.78 -10.85
CA THR A 107 -6.68 2.59 -11.80
C THR A 107 -6.35 3.86 -12.58
N SER A 108 -7.34 4.69 -12.89
CA SER A 108 -7.16 5.98 -13.53
C SER A 108 -6.50 6.98 -12.57
N THR A 109 -6.82 7.00 -11.27
CA THR A 109 -6.14 7.86 -10.29
C THR A 109 -4.68 7.45 -10.09
N ASP A 110 -4.38 6.14 -10.00
CA ASP A 110 -3.00 5.66 -9.86
C ASP A 110 -2.15 6.00 -11.11
N SER A 111 -2.73 5.86 -12.31
CA SER A 111 -2.06 6.21 -13.57
C SER A 111 -1.97 7.73 -13.80
N VAL A 112 -2.98 8.51 -13.37
CA VAL A 112 -2.95 9.98 -13.39
C VAL A 112 -1.86 10.51 -12.44
N ILE A 113 -1.78 10.02 -11.21
CA ILE A 113 -0.72 10.40 -10.27
C ILE A 113 0.65 10.05 -10.86
N GLN A 114 0.82 8.87 -11.47
CA GLN A 114 2.06 8.52 -12.16
C GLN A 114 2.39 9.43 -13.37
N SER A 115 1.38 9.92 -14.09
CA SER A 115 1.55 10.84 -15.22
C SER A 115 1.83 12.30 -14.82
N GLN A 116 1.50 12.69 -13.57
CA GLN A 116 1.77 14.03 -13.03
C GLN A 116 3.26 14.23 -12.72
N PHE A 117 4.02 13.15 -12.56
CA PHE A 117 5.46 13.23 -12.31
C PHE A 117 6.27 12.97 -13.59
N PRO A 118 7.31 13.77 -13.86
CA PRO A 118 8.17 13.53 -15.01
C PRO A 118 8.85 12.16 -14.88
N GLY A 119 8.97 11.43 -15.99
CA GLY A 119 9.61 10.11 -16.02
C GLY A 119 11.15 10.16 -15.90
N SER A 120 11.74 11.35 -15.89
CA SER A 120 13.19 11.58 -15.80
C SER A 120 13.49 12.97 -15.23
N TYR A 121 14.75 13.19 -14.86
CA TYR A 121 15.26 14.49 -14.40
C TYR A 121 15.72 15.41 -15.55
N HIS A 122 15.22 15.23 -16.77
CA HIS A 122 15.59 16.07 -17.90
C HIS A 122 15.20 17.56 -17.75
N TYR A 123 14.27 17.86 -16.85
CA TYR A 123 13.92 19.24 -16.48
C TYR A 123 14.97 19.93 -15.60
N LEU A 124 15.93 19.18 -15.04
CA LEU A 124 17.09 19.73 -14.36
C LEU A 124 18.17 20.14 -15.37
N GLY A 125 19.02 21.08 -14.98
CA GLY A 125 20.13 21.54 -15.82
C GLY A 125 21.07 20.41 -16.25
N GLU A 126 21.72 20.59 -17.40
CA GLU A 126 22.59 19.58 -18.04
C GLU A 126 23.78 19.16 -17.16
N TYR A 127 24.22 20.03 -16.24
CA TYR A 127 25.29 19.75 -15.28
C TYR A 127 24.81 19.13 -13.97
N SER A 128 23.52 18.78 -13.86
CA SER A 128 22.97 18.17 -12.65
C SER A 128 23.41 16.71 -12.53
N VAL A 129 24.15 16.40 -11.47
CA VAL A 129 24.57 15.02 -11.15
C VAL A 129 23.35 14.11 -10.98
N LEU A 130 22.26 14.61 -10.37
CA LEU A 130 21.03 13.85 -10.21
C LEU A 130 20.44 13.41 -11.56
N ARG A 131 20.49 14.29 -12.56
CA ARG A 131 20.04 13.97 -13.92
C ARG A 131 20.86 12.83 -14.50
N SER A 132 22.19 12.94 -14.45
CA SER A 132 23.08 11.88 -14.95
C SER A 132 22.87 10.54 -14.24
N VAL A 133 22.71 10.56 -12.91
CA VAL A 133 22.42 9.36 -12.12
C VAL A 133 21.11 8.70 -12.57
N VAL A 134 20.03 9.48 -12.68
CA VAL A 134 18.73 8.93 -13.12
C VAL A 134 18.76 8.46 -14.57
N ASP A 135 19.49 9.13 -15.46
CA ASP A 135 19.63 8.71 -16.85
C ASP A 135 20.33 7.34 -16.95
N VAL A 136 21.39 7.12 -16.15
CA VAL A 136 22.05 5.80 -16.03
C VAL A 136 21.07 4.74 -15.50
N LEU A 137 20.25 5.06 -14.50
CA LEU A 137 19.27 4.13 -13.96
C LEU A 137 18.16 3.78 -14.97
N ILE A 138 17.68 4.76 -15.73
CA ILE A 138 16.69 4.55 -16.79
C ILE A 138 17.28 3.69 -17.91
N GLU A 139 18.53 3.94 -18.30
CA GLU A 139 19.23 3.13 -19.32
C GLU A 139 19.47 1.69 -18.83
N ALA A 140 19.91 1.52 -17.58
CA ALA A 140 20.06 0.22 -16.94
C ALA A 140 18.74 -0.58 -16.94
N GLY A 141 17.62 0.08 -16.61
CA GLY A 141 16.29 -0.53 -16.63
C GLY A 141 15.79 -0.94 -18.01
N LYS A 142 16.41 -0.46 -19.10
CA LYS A 142 16.10 -0.86 -20.48
C LYS A 142 17.01 -1.98 -20.97
N LEU A 143 18.30 -1.89 -20.67
CA LEU A 143 19.33 -2.77 -21.21
C LEU A 143 19.60 -4.01 -20.35
N GLY A 144 19.29 -3.94 -19.05
CA GLY A 144 19.50 -5.04 -18.12
C GLY A 144 20.98 -5.26 -17.71
N PRO A 145 21.22 -6.27 -16.85
CA PRO A 145 22.54 -6.54 -16.26
C PRO A 145 23.52 -7.20 -17.24
N GLU A 146 23.06 -7.69 -18.40
CA GLU A 146 23.93 -8.27 -19.43
C GLU A 146 24.78 -7.20 -20.13
N VAL A 147 24.25 -5.99 -20.23
CA VAL A 147 24.88 -4.85 -20.90
C VAL A 147 25.38 -3.82 -19.89
N THR A 148 24.68 -3.65 -18.78
CA THR A 148 24.97 -2.61 -17.79
C THR A 148 25.66 -3.19 -16.56
N SER A 149 26.72 -2.52 -16.08
CA SER A 149 27.47 -2.95 -14.90
C SER A 149 26.65 -2.86 -13.61
N THR A 150 26.35 -4.00 -12.98
CA THR A 150 25.63 -4.08 -11.70
C THR A 150 26.24 -3.21 -10.58
N PRO A 151 27.56 -3.23 -10.33
CA PRO A 151 28.17 -2.35 -9.33
C PRO A 151 27.94 -0.86 -9.59
N CYS A 152 27.89 -0.45 -10.86
CA CYS A 152 27.61 0.94 -11.24
C CYS A 152 26.16 1.32 -10.93
N VAL A 153 25.20 0.44 -11.28
CA VAL A 153 23.78 0.63 -10.96
C VAL A 153 23.58 0.71 -9.46
N GLU A 154 24.20 -0.20 -8.70
CA GLU A 154 24.15 -0.20 -7.24
C GLU A 154 24.69 1.11 -6.64
N ALA A 155 25.85 1.58 -7.11
CA ALA A 155 26.42 2.85 -6.66
C ALA A 155 25.51 4.04 -7.01
N CYS A 156 24.89 4.03 -8.19
CA CYS A 156 23.93 5.06 -8.60
C CYS A 156 22.69 5.08 -7.68
N VAL A 157 22.08 3.93 -7.40
CA VAL A 157 20.92 3.86 -6.49
C VAL A 157 21.31 4.27 -5.07
N LYS A 158 22.46 3.79 -4.56
CA LYS A 158 22.97 4.16 -3.23
C LYS A 158 23.30 5.65 -3.12
N SER A 159 23.69 6.30 -4.21
CA SER A 159 23.90 7.76 -4.21
C SER A 159 22.62 8.57 -4.00
N LEU A 160 21.45 7.97 -4.27
CA LEU A 160 20.14 8.58 -4.00
C LEU A 160 19.69 8.39 -2.54
N LEU A 161 20.36 7.52 -1.77
CA LEU A 161 20.10 7.38 -0.34
C LEU A 161 20.68 8.57 0.40
N LEU A 162 19.82 9.29 1.11
CA LEU A 162 20.24 10.44 1.89
C LEU A 162 20.69 9.96 3.27
N GLY A 163 21.94 10.27 3.62
CA GLY A 163 22.52 9.96 4.92
C GLY A 163 21.75 10.67 6.04
N GLY A 164 21.42 9.92 7.10
CA GLY A 164 20.57 10.40 8.20
C GLY A 164 21.15 11.63 8.90
N ALA A 165 20.59 12.79 8.58
CA ALA A 165 20.60 14.04 9.37
C ALA A 165 19.72 15.11 8.71
N THR A 166 19.55 15.07 7.38
CA THR A 166 18.71 16.01 6.64
C THR A 166 17.58 15.27 5.92
N SER A 167 16.33 15.59 6.27
CA SER A 167 15.12 15.20 5.51
C SER A 167 15.07 15.93 4.16
N GLN A 168 16.10 15.75 3.34
CA GLN A 168 16.08 16.26 1.98
C GLN A 168 15.13 15.38 1.16
N VAL A 169 14.23 16.06 0.46
CA VAL A 169 13.32 15.41 -0.48
C VAL A 169 13.95 15.56 -1.86
N LEU A 170 14.05 14.46 -2.59
CA LEU A 170 14.57 14.50 -3.95
C LEU A 170 13.57 15.22 -4.87
N PRO A 171 14.03 15.85 -5.97
CA PRO A 171 13.14 16.47 -6.91
C PRO A 171 12.04 15.50 -7.39
N PRO A 172 10.82 15.99 -7.68
CA PRO A 172 9.69 15.12 -8.00
C PRO A 172 9.91 14.37 -9.32
N VAL A 173 9.87 13.04 -9.27
CA VAL A 173 10.01 12.15 -10.42
C VAL A 173 9.10 10.94 -10.27
N ASN A 174 8.73 10.33 -11.40
CA ASN A 174 8.00 9.08 -11.37
C ASN A 174 8.95 7.94 -10.95
N TRP A 175 8.95 7.63 -9.65
CA TRP A 175 9.77 6.55 -9.09
C TRP A 175 9.43 5.18 -9.68
N ALA A 176 8.17 4.98 -10.08
CA ALA A 176 7.74 3.73 -10.67
C ALA A 176 8.36 3.49 -12.06
N SER A 177 8.54 4.54 -12.87
CA SER A 177 9.18 4.39 -14.19
C SER A 177 10.68 4.11 -14.10
N ILE A 178 11.33 4.47 -12.99
CA ILE A 178 12.76 4.27 -12.77
C ILE A 178 13.02 2.92 -12.09
N PHE A 179 12.35 2.65 -10.97
CA PHE A 179 12.68 1.50 -10.13
C PHE A 179 11.95 0.21 -10.50
N THR A 180 10.76 0.26 -11.11
CA THR A 180 10.05 -0.98 -11.49
C THR A 180 10.86 -1.83 -12.47
N PRO A 181 11.48 -1.29 -13.53
CA PRO A 181 12.34 -2.08 -14.41
C PRO A 181 13.55 -2.68 -13.68
N LEU A 182 14.20 -1.91 -12.81
CA LEU A 182 15.36 -2.37 -12.04
C LEU A 182 15.00 -3.49 -11.06
N LEU A 183 13.85 -3.40 -10.39
CA LEU A 183 13.36 -4.41 -9.46
C LEU A 183 12.92 -5.71 -10.15
N ARG A 184 12.51 -5.64 -11.43
CA ARG A 184 12.12 -6.81 -12.23
C ARG A 184 13.30 -7.50 -12.91
N MET A 185 14.42 -6.81 -13.09
CA MET A 185 15.60 -7.33 -13.74
C MET A 185 16.56 -7.96 -12.72
N PRO A 186 17.36 -8.98 -13.11
CA PRO A 186 18.25 -9.69 -12.20
C PRO A 186 19.54 -8.93 -11.90
N PHE A 187 19.45 -7.66 -11.48
CA PHE A 187 20.59 -6.87 -11.00
C PHE A 187 21.08 -7.32 -9.60
N GLY A 188 20.34 -8.20 -8.93
CA GLY A 188 20.72 -8.74 -7.63
C GLY A 188 20.06 -8.05 -6.44
N ALA A 189 20.17 -8.69 -5.27
CA ALA A 189 19.45 -8.33 -4.06
C ALA A 189 19.78 -6.93 -3.52
N GLU A 190 21.05 -6.51 -3.61
CA GLU A 190 21.49 -5.20 -3.09
C GLU A 190 20.93 -4.03 -3.89
N VAL A 191 20.78 -4.17 -5.21
CA VAL A 191 20.12 -3.15 -6.04
C VAL A 191 18.63 -3.06 -5.69
N ALA A 192 17.95 -4.20 -5.56
CA ALA A 192 16.54 -4.24 -5.21
C ALA A 192 16.27 -3.61 -3.83
N LYS A 193 17.06 -4.01 -2.83
CA LYS A 193 17.07 -3.43 -1.48
C LYS A 193 17.26 -1.91 -1.52
N SER A 194 18.29 -1.43 -2.23
CA SER A 194 18.59 0.00 -2.30
C SER A 194 17.46 0.80 -2.97
N CYS A 195 16.83 0.25 -4.03
CA CYS A 195 15.69 0.89 -4.68
C CYS A 195 14.51 1.05 -3.72
N LEU A 196 14.20 0.00 -2.96
CA LEU A 196 13.13 0.02 -1.97
C LEU A 196 13.43 0.98 -0.82
N GLN A 197 14.69 1.05 -0.35
CA GLN A 197 15.10 2.00 0.68
C GLN A 197 14.91 3.46 0.22
N VAL A 198 15.29 3.80 -1.01
CA VAL A 198 15.05 5.14 -1.58
C VAL A 198 13.54 5.42 -1.63
N ALA A 199 12.74 4.47 -2.14
CA ALA A 199 11.29 4.62 -2.21
C ALA A 199 10.67 4.85 -0.82
N VAL A 200 11.09 4.10 0.21
CA VAL A 200 10.64 4.28 1.59
C VAL A 200 10.98 5.67 2.11
N GLN A 201 12.21 6.15 1.89
CA GLN A 201 12.64 7.49 2.31
C GLN A 201 11.79 8.60 1.67
N GLN A 202 11.41 8.44 0.41
CA GLN A 202 10.66 9.46 -0.34
C GLN A 202 9.13 9.33 -0.20
N SER A 203 8.62 8.20 0.30
CA SER A 203 7.18 7.88 0.32
C SER A 203 6.28 8.87 1.06
N ALA A 204 6.79 9.51 2.12
CA ALA A 204 6.01 10.49 2.89
C ALA A 204 5.88 11.84 2.18
N ALA A 205 6.87 12.21 1.35
CA ALA A 205 6.91 13.52 0.69
C ALA A 205 6.50 13.46 -0.79
N VAL A 206 6.69 12.31 -1.44
CA VAL A 206 6.47 12.12 -2.89
C VAL A 206 5.44 11.01 -3.11
N PRO A 207 4.21 11.33 -3.54
CA PRO A 207 3.14 10.35 -3.78
C PRO A 207 3.52 9.23 -4.74
N SER A 208 4.34 9.52 -5.77
CA SER A 208 4.82 8.49 -6.70
C SER A 208 5.62 7.38 -6.01
N ALA A 209 6.39 7.70 -4.97
CA ALA A 209 7.13 6.70 -4.20
C ALA A 209 6.19 5.83 -3.36
N ALA A 210 5.15 6.42 -2.75
CA ALA A 210 4.13 5.66 -2.02
C ALA A 210 3.36 4.71 -2.94
N LEU A 211 3.03 5.15 -4.17
CA LEU A 211 2.38 4.30 -5.17
C LEU A 211 3.26 3.14 -5.64
N LEU A 212 4.55 3.40 -5.87
CA LEU A 212 5.52 2.34 -6.15
C LEU A 212 5.48 1.30 -5.03
N LEU A 213 5.66 1.70 -3.77
CA LEU A 213 5.64 0.77 -2.64
C LEU A 213 4.31 0.02 -2.53
N SER A 214 3.19 0.71 -2.72
CA SER A 214 1.85 0.11 -2.72
C SER A 214 1.72 -1.02 -3.74
N SER A 215 2.37 -0.89 -4.91
CA SER A 215 2.37 -1.94 -5.93
C SER A 215 3.23 -3.14 -5.53
N TRP A 216 4.41 -2.90 -4.95
CA TRP A 216 5.35 -3.96 -4.54
C TRP A 216 4.96 -4.67 -3.23
N LEU A 217 3.98 -4.14 -2.49
CA LEU A 217 3.34 -4.86 -1.39
C LEU A 217 2.25 -5.85 -1.85
N LEU A 218 1.84 -5.82 -3.12
CA LEU A 218 0.87 -6.80 -3.60
C LEU A 218 1.54 -8.18 -3.72
N PRO A 219 0.88 -9.28 -3.30
CA PRO A 219 1.49 -10.62 -3.20
C PRO A 219 2.34 -11.05 -4.41
N PRO A 220 1.87 -10.98 -5.67
CA PRO A 220 2.67 -11.48 -6.79
C PRO A 220 3.99 -10.72 -6.99
N LEU A 221 4.04 -9.45 -6.61
CA LEU A 221 5.27 -8.65 -6.69
C LEU A 221 6.11 -8.80 -5.43
N TYR A 222 5.48 -8.84 -4.27
CA TYR A 222 6.16 -9.07 -2.99
C TYR A 222 6.90 -10.41 -2.95
N ASP A 223 6.24 -11.47 -3.41
CA ASP A 223 6.80 -12.83 -3.43
C ASP A 223 7.94 -12.96 -4.46
N SER A 224 7.93 -12.11 -5.49
CA SER A 224 8.98 -12.07 -6.51
C SER A 224 10.27 -11.35 -6.07
N LEU A 225 10.22 -10.65 -4.92
CA LEU A 225 11.38 -9.94 -4.39
C LEU A 225 12.40 -10.91 -3.79
N TYR A 226 13.68 -10.52 -3.88
CA TYR A 226 14.73 -11.11 -3.06
C TYR A 226 14.42 -10.93 -1.57
N VAL A 227 14.94 -11.82 -0.75
CA VAL A 227 14.77 -11.81 0.71
C VAL A 227 15.14 -10.45 1.31
N GLU A 228 16.22 -9.84 0.82
CA GLU A 228 16.69 -8.51 1.25
C GLU A 228 15.64 -7.42 0.97
N GLY A 229 14.90 -7.54 -0.12
CA GLY A 229 13.82 -6.62 -0.48
C GLY A 229 12.60 -6.80 0.43
N GLN A 230 12.23 -8.05 0.69
CA GLN A 230 11.14 -8.39 1.63
C GLN A 230 11.46 -7.87 3.04
N VAL A 231 12.65 -8.17 3.55
CA VAL A 231 13.16 -7.68 4.84
C VAL A 231 13.12 -6.16 4.90
N THR A 232 13.53 -5.46 3.84
CA THR A 232 13.50 -3.99 3.78
C THR A 232 12.08 -3.43 3.91
N LEU A 233 11.09 -4.05 3.23
CA LEU A 233 9.70 -3.62 3.31
C LEU A 233 9.09 -3.89 4.69
N LEU A 234 9.37 -5.07 5.26
CA LEU A 234 8.91 -5.46 6.59
C LEU A 234 9.49 -4.54 7.69
N ASP A 235 10.80 -4.27 7.66
CA ASP A 235 11.46 -3.36 8.61
C ASP A 235 10.93 -1.92 8.49
N SER A 236 10.49 -1.55 7.28
CA SER A 236 9.93 -0.22 7.00
C SER A 236 8.45 -0.07 7.36
N LEU A 237 7.78 -1.12 7.83
CA LEU A 237 6.35 -1.10 8.18
C LEU A 237 5.91 0.11 9.02
N PRO A 238 6.65 0.56 10.05
CA PRO A 238 6.25 1.73 10.85
C PRO A 238 6.05 3.00 10.01
N LYS A 239 6.82 3.16 8.93
CA LYS A 239 6.65 4.28 7.99
C LYS A 239 5.52 4.00 7.01
N LEU A 240 5.48 2.78 6.45
CA LEU A 240 4.51 2.40 5.43
C LEU A 240 3.05 2.53 5.89
N ILE A 241 2.78 2.20 7.16
CA ILE A 241 1.42 2.30 7.71
C ILE A 241 0.87 3.72 7.79
N THR A 242 1.75 4.73 7.67
CA THR A 242 1.37 6.15 7.67
C THR A 242 1.28 6.75 6.27
N THR A 243 1.90 6.11 5.26
CA THR A 243 2.02 6.65 3.90
C THR A 243 1.18 5.91 2.87
N ILE A 244 0.87 4.64 3.11
CA ILE A 244 0.16 3.77 2.15
C ILE A 244 -1.33 3.71 2.49
N PRO A 245 -2.23 3.73 1.48
CA PRO A 245 -3.67 3.57 1.69
C PRO A 245 -4.02 2.26 2.41
N VAL A 246 -5.00 2.34 3.32
CA VAL A 246 -5.39 1.21 4.17
C VAL A 246 -5.87 0.00 3.37
N GLU A 247 -6.47 0.20 2.19
CA GLU A 247 -6.96 -0.88 1.33
C GLU A 247 -5.80 -1.75 0.81
N LYS A 248 -4.69 -1.10 0.42
CA LYS A 248 -3.48 -1.79 -0.06
C LYS A 248 -2.76 -2.48 1.10
N LEU A 249 -2.67 -1.82 2.25
CA LEU A 249 -2.13 -2.42 3.48
C LEU A 249 -2.94 -3.64 3.91
N THR A 250 -4.27 -3.58 3.85
CA THR A 250 -5.15 -4.68 4.23
C THR A 250 -4.87 -5.93 3.39
N GLU A 251 -4.69 -5.77 2.07
CA GLU A 251 -4.36 -6.90 1.21
C GLU A 251 -2.96 -7.46 1.47
N PHE A 252 -1.98 -6.59 1.71
CA PHE A 252 -0.64 -7.00 2.12
C PHE A 252 -0.66 -7.79 3.42
N PHE A 253 -1.29 -7.25 4.47
CA PHE A 253 -1.34 -7.91 5.78
C PHE A 253 -2.06 -9.26 5.72
N ARG A 254 -3.16 -9.36 4.95
CA ARG A 254 -3.91 -10.60 4.81
C ARG A 254 -3.14 -11.68 4.06
N ARG A 255 -2.32 -11.31 3.07
CA ARG A 255 -1.67 -12.26 2.17
C ARG A 255 -0.14 -12.23 2.28
N GLY A 256 0.50 -11.14 1.90
CA GLY A 256 1.98 -11.03 1.88
C GLY A 256 2.61 -11.18 3.27
N PHE A 257 2.08 -10.49 4.27
CA PHE A 257 2.58 -10.60 5.65
C PHE A 257 2.34 -11.99 6.24
N GLN A 258 1.12 -12.54 6.07
CA GLN A 258 0.80 -13.91 6.49
C GLN A 258 1.67 -14.94 5.78
N TRP A 259 1.99 -14.72 4.51
CA TRP A 259 2.90 -15.56 3.75
C TRP A 259 4.31 -15.55 4.35
N SER A 260 4.84 -14.36 4.65
CA SER A 260 6.14 -14.20 5.34
C SER A 260 6.21 -14.88 6.71
N LEU A 261 5.06 -15.11 7.37
CA LEU A 261 4.98 -15.84 8.63
C LEU A 261 4.87 -17.37 8.46
N ARG A 262 4.38 -17.85 7.32
CA ARG A 262 3.99 -19.26 7.09
C ARG A 262 4.94 -20.04 6.22
N GLU A 263 5.48 -19.43 5.17
CA GLU A 263 6.16 -20.16 4.10
C GLU A 263 7.68 -19.91 4.13
N HIS A 264 8.45 -21.00 4.11
CA HIS A 264 9.91 -20.99 4.13
C HIS A 264 10.46 -21.29 2.74
N CYS A 265 10.53 -20.29 1.88
CA CYS A 265 11.37 -20.42 0.68
C CYS A 265 12.84 -20.27 1.09
N HIS A 266 13.54 -21.41 1.27
CA HIS A 266 14.99 -21.57 1.32
C HIS A 266 15.78 -20.75 2.38
N GLY A 267 16.22 -21.42 3.45
CA GLY A 267 17.38 -21.04 4.28
C GLY A 267 17.24 -19.82 5.22
N ASP A 268 16.66 -18.73 4.74
CA ASP A 268 16.55 -17.43 5.44
C ASP A 268 15.14 -17.16 6.03
N GLY A 269 14.27 -18.17 6.07
CA GLY A 269 12.89 -18.02 6.53
C GLY A 269 12.77 -17.46 7.96
N ASP A 270 13.71 -17.78 8.84
CA ASP A 270 13.73 -17.29 10.23
C ASP A 270 14.01 -15.77 10.27
N ARG A 271 14.92 -15.31 9.40
CA ARG A 271 15.24 -13.88 9.27
C ARG A 271 14.02 -13.08 8.83
N VAL A 272 13.28 -13.59 7.84
CA VAL A 272 12.07 -12.92 7.34
C VAL A 272 10.98 -12.86 8.41
N ARG A 273 10.73 -13.97 9.13
CA ARG A 273 9.74 -14.03 10.22
C ARG A 273 10.08 -13.09 11.36
N LEU A 274 11.32 -13.10 11.83
CA LEU A 274 11.77 -12.19 12.88
C LEU A 274 11.68 -10.73 12.45
N THR A 275 12.03 -10.42 11.20
CA THR A 275 11.88 -9.06 10.65
C THR A 275 10.41 -8.66 10.55
N ALA A 276 9.52 -9.58 10.16
CA ALA A 276 8.09 -9.32 10.09
C ALA A 276 7.51 -8.98 11.47
N LEU A 277 7.89 -9.74 12.51
CA LEU A 277 7.47 -9.47 13.89
C LEU A 277 8.07 -8.16 14.42
N ALA A 278 9.34 -7.87 14.13
CA ALA A 278 9.97 -6.60 14.51
C ALA A 278 9.31 -5.40 13.82
N GLY A 279 8.98 -5.53 12.54
CA GLY A 279 8.25 -4.52 11.76
C GLY A 279 6.84 -4.28 12.29
N LEU A 280 6.13 -5.36 12.65
CA LEU A 280 4.81 -5.27 13.28
C LEU A 280 4.87 -4.59 14.65
N TRP A 281 5.85 -4.94 15.49
CA TRP A 281 6.08 -4.25 16.77
C TRP A 281 6.34 -2.76 16.57
N GLY A 282 7.21 -2.40 15.62
CA GLY A 282 7.48 -1.00 15.30
C GLY A 282 6.23 -0.26 14.79
N ALA A 283 5.37 -0.93 14.02
CA ALA A 283 4.11 -0.39 13.52
C ALA A 283 3.10 -0.14 14.64
N LEU A 284 3.00 -1.05 15.61
CA LEU A 284 2.16 -0.89 16.80
C LEU A 284 2.60 0.28 17.69
N LYS A 285 3.91 0.58 17.69
CA LYS A 285 4.51 1.68 18.46
C LYS A 285 4.30 3.07 17.83
N VAL A 286 3.88 3.14 16.58
CA VAL A 286 3.67 4.44 15.91
C VAL A 286 2.60 5.23 16.65
N HIS A 287 2.88 6.50 16.92
CA HIS A 287 1.93 7.39 17.57
C HIS A 287 0.84 7.82 16.58
N ALA A 288 -0.42 7.62 16.99
CA ALA A 288 -1.61 8.04 16.24
C ALA A 288 -1.68 7.57 14.76
N PRO A 289 -1.58 6.26 14.47
CA PRO A 289 -1.88 5.74 13.14
C PRO A 289 -3.36 5.94 12.81
N PRO A 290 -3.75 5.95 11.52
CA PRO A 290 -5.16 6.01 11.13
C PRO A 290 -5.99 4.92 11.83
N PRO A 291 -7.19 5.19 12.37
CA PRO A 291 -7.94 4.22 13.17
C PRO A 291 -8.21 2.89 12.46
N ALA A 292 -8.46 2.93 11.14
CA ALA A 292 -8.64 1.74 10.32
C ALA A 292 -7.37 0.87 10.24
N VAL A 293 -6.19 1.51 10.26
CA VAL A 293 -4.89 0.83 10.30
C VAL A 293 -4.65 0.24 11.68
N THR A 294 -5.00 0.93 12.77
CA THR A 294 -4.92 0.38 14.13
C THR A 294 -5.71 -0.92 14.27
N GLY A 295 -6.97 -0.93 13.82
CA GLY A 295 -7.80 -2.14 13.82
C GLY A 295 -7.19 -3.28 12.99
N LEU A 296 -6.63 -2.95 11.83
CA LEU A 296 -5.92 -3.91 10.99
C LEU A 296 -4.69 -4.52 11.68
N LEU A 297 -3.90 -3.72 12.41
CA LEU A 297 -2.74 -4.21 13.16
C LEU A 297 -3.14 -5.16 14.29
N TYR A 298 -4.20 -4.84 15.04
CA TYR A 298 -4.72 -5.72 16.09
C TYR A 298 -5.28 -7.03 15.53
N GLN A 299 -6.01 -6.97 14.42
CA GLN A 299 -6.48 -8.17 13.73
C GLN A 299 -5.29 -9.02 13.24
N THR A 300 -4.28 -8.40 12.64
CA THR A 300 -3.08 -9.10 12.18
C THR A 300 -2.39 -9.78 13.35
N LEU A 301 -2.24 -9.10 14.49
CA LEU A 301 -1.63 -9.65 15.70
C LEU A 301 -2.40 -10.86 16.25
N GLN A 302 -3.74 -10.79 16.24
CA GLN A 302 -4.60 -11.91 16.63
C GLN A 302 -4.41 -13.11 15.70
N GLU A 303 -4.37 -12.89 14.39
CA GLU A 303 -4.12 -13.94 13.39
C GLU A 303 -2.72 -14.56 13.55
N THR A 304 -1.69 -13.74 13.83
CA THR A 304 -0.32 -14.19 14.10
C THR A 304 -0.24 -15.03 15.37
N PHE A 305 -0.90 -14.63 16.46
CA PHE A 305 -1.00 -15.44 17.67
C PHE A 305 -1.75 -16.75 17.41
N ALA A 306 -2.83 -16.71 16.63
CA ALA A 306 -3.58 -17.90 16.26
C ALA A 306 -2.78 -18.87 15.37
N LEU A 307 -1.84 -18.36 14.57
CA LEU A 307 -0.91 -19.16 13.79
C LEU A 307 0.13 -19.83 14.70
N TRP A 308 0.76 -19.06 15.58
CA TRP A 308 1.74 -19.57 16.53
C TRP A 308 1.16 -20.60 17.49
N SER A 309 0.00 -20.32 18.10
CA SER A 309 -0.65 -21.21 19.07
C SER A 309 -1.03 -22.59 18.50
N ARG A 310 -1.03 -22.75 17.17
CA ARG A 310 -1.27 -24.03 16.49
C ARG A 310 0.01 -24.68 15.96
N SER A 311 1.13 -23.97 15.98
CA SER A 311 2.39 -24.44 15.38
C SER A 311 3.44 -24.72 16.45
N ALA A 312 4.03 -25.91 16.40
CA ALA A 312 5.17 -26.26 17.24
C ALA A 312 6.50 -25.71 16.71
N THR A 313 6.53 -25.11 15.51
CA THR A 313 7.75 -24.76 14.77
C THR A 313 8.36 -23.41 15.14
N TRP A 314 7.71 -22.65 16.03
CA TRP A 314 8.17 -21.30 16.36
C TRP A 314 9.27 -21.35 17.42
N ASP A 315 10.37 -20.67 17.17
CA ASP A 315 11.51 -20.61 18.09
C ASP A 315 11.28 -19.62 19.23
N LEU A 316 12.11 -19.71 20.28
CA LEU A 316 11.99 -18.84 21.45
C LEU A 316 12.09 -17.35 21.09
N ASP A 317 12.96 -17.00 20.14
CA ASP A 317 13.15 -15.62 19.68
C ASP A 317 11.91 -15.09 18.96
N GLU A 318 11.25 -15.93 18.16
CA GLU A 318 10.00 -15.60 17.46
C GLU A 318 8.86 -15.40 18.46
N ARG A 319 8.74 -16.31 19.43
CA ARG A 319 7.76 -16.20 20.53
C ARG A 319 7.96 -14.94 21.34
N THR A 320 9.21 -14.63 21.68
CA THR A 320 9.58 -13.43 22.42
C THR A 320 9.26 -12.16 21.61
N SER A 321 9.53 -12.18 20.31
CA SER A 321 9.24 -11.05 19.42
C SER A 321 7.74 -10.80 19.28
N LEU A 322 6.92 -11.85 19.21
CA LEU A 322 5.47 -11.71 19.26
C LEU A 322 4.99 -11.14 20.60
N CYS A 323 5.57 -11.59 21.72
CA CYS A 323 5.21 -11.05 23.03
C CYS A 323 5.57 -9.56 23.18
N ARG A 324 6.67 -9.10 22.56
CA ARG A 324 6.98 -7.66 22.46
C ARG A 324 5.90 -6.90 21.69
N CYS A 325 5.33 -7.47 20.63
CA CYS A 325 4.20 -6.83 19.93
C CYS A 325 3.03 -6.58 20.89
N LEU A 326 2.74 -7.54 21.77
CA LEU A 326 1.63 -7.45 22.74
C LEU A 326 1.87 -6.42 23.85
N THR A 327 3.10 -5.95 24.09
CA THR A 327 3.33 -4.88 25.09
C THR A 327 2.85 -3.50 24.63
N GLU A 328 2.68 -3.31 23.32
CA GLU A 328 2.27 -2.02 22.73
C GLU A 328 0.75 -1.93 22.54
N VAL A 329 -0.02 -2.87 23.10
CA VAL A 329 -1.45 -3.06 22.83
C VAL A 329 -2.26 -2.88 24.13
N PRO A 330 -3.47 -2.32 24.08
CA PRO A 330 -4.34 -2.19 25.26
C PRO A 330 -4.75 -3.55 25.85
N ASP A 331 -4.93 -3.59 27.16
CA ASP A 331 -5.26 -4.81 27.92
C ASP A 331 -6.51 -5.52 27.38
N GLU A 332 -7.52 -4.77 26.95
CA GLU A 332 -8.76 -5.34 26.40
C GLU A 332 -8.51 -6.17 25.15
N ILE A 333 -7.58 -5.72 24.29
CA ILE A 333 -7.20 -6.42 23.07
C ILE A 333 -6.31 -7.62 23.41
N ILE A 334 -5.45 -7.52 24.42
CA ILE A 334 -4.66 -8.67 24.88
C ILE A 334 -5.59 -9.77 25.40
N ASP A 335 -6.60 -9.42 26.19
CA ASP A 335 -7.61 -10.38 26.66
C ASP A 335 -8.42 -10.98 25.50
N GLU A 336 -8.76 -10.18 24.49
CA GLU A 336 -9.41 -10.66 23.27
C GLU A 336 -8.50 -11.57 22.43
N ILE A 337 -7.19 -11.35 22.38
CA ILE A 337 -6.26 -12.22 21.65
C ILE A 337 -6.08 -13.54 22.41
N LEU A 338 -6.00 -13.46 23.74
CA LEU A 338 -5.77 -14.60 24.62
C LEU A 338 -7.01 -15.46 24.85
N GLN A 339 -8.20 -15.06 24.35
CA GLN A 339 -9.54 -15.64 24.63
C GLN A 339 -9.47 -16.86 25.53
N THR A 340 -9.78 -16.64 26.81
CA THR A 340 -9.56 -17.48 28.00
C THR A 340 -10.29 -18.84 28.02
N ASN A 341 -10.60 -19.42 26.87
CA ASN A 341 -11.10 -20.77 26.78
C ASN A 341 -9.92 -21.74 26.85
N PHE A 342 -9.45 -21.97 28.08
CA PHE A 342 -8.54 -23.07 28.47
C PHE A 342 -9.05 -24.48 28.11
N ALA A 343 -10.14 -24.57 27.35
CA ALA A 343 -10.78 -25.80 26.88
C ALA A 343 -9.97 -26.55 25.79
N THR A 344 -8.98 -25.91 25.16
CA THR A 344 -8.14 -26.54 24.11
C THR A 344 -6.67 -26.53 24.52
N SER A 345 -6.07 -27.72 24.69
CA SER A 345 -4.70 -27.94 25.21
C SER A 345 -3.61 -27.13 24.52
N ASP A 346 -3.72 -26.90 23.21
CA ASP A 346 -2.62 -26.30 22.45
C ASP A 346 -2.56 -24.77 22.63
N ARG A 347 -3.71 -24.14 22.86
CA ARG A 347 -3.80 -22.69 23.11
C ARG A 347 -3.40 -22.30 24.52
N THR A 348 -3.47 -23.23 25.47
CA THR A 348 -3.17 -22.94 26.88
C THR A 348 -1.69 -22.62 27.09
N VAL A 349 -0.78 -23.40 26.49
CA VAL A 349 0.67 -23.21 26.64
C VAL A 349 1.13 -21.87 26.06
N ALA A 350 0.64 -21.51 24.87
CA ALA A 350 0.95 -20.23 24.23
C ALA A 350 0.43 -19.04 25.07
N ALA A 351 -0.81 -19.13 25.57
CA ALA A 351 -1.39 -18.10 26.43
C ALA A 351 -0.63 -17.97 27.76
N MET A 352 -0.24 -19.08 28.38
CA MET A 352 0.59 -19.08 29.60
C MET A 352 1.94 -18.42 29.35
N PHE A 353 2.60 -18.74 28.24
CA PHE A 353 3.88 -18.14 27.88
C PHE A 353 3.77 -16.61 27.76
N VAL A 354 2.75 -16.11 27.04
CA VAL A 354 2.50 -14.67 26.90
C VAL A 354 2.29 -14.02 28.25
N ARG A 355 1.43 -14.58 29.11
CA ARG A 355 1.14 -14.02 30.43
C ARG A 355 2.39 -13.97 31.32
N CYS A 356 3.18 -15.04 31.35
CA CYS A 356 4.45 -15.07 32.06
C CYS A 356 5.41 -14.00 31.55
N TYR A 357 5.49 -13.81 30.23
CA TYR A 357 6.34 -12.79 29.62
C TYR A 357 5.90 -11.37 30.00
N LEU A 358 4.61 -11.05 29.88
CA LEU A 358 4.08 -9.72 30.18
C LEU A 358 4.26 -9.36 31.67
N VAL A 359 4.10 -10.33 32.57
CA VAL A 359 4.38 -10.14 34.00
C VAL A 359 5.88 -9.96 34.25
N ALA A 360 6.74 -10.75 33.59
CA ALA A 360 8.20 -10.65 33.77
C ALA A 360 8.77 -9.31 33.29
N VAL A 361 8.21 -8.73 32.22
CA VAL A 361 8.61 -7.41 31.70
C VAL A 361 7.98 -6.25 32.50
N GLY A 362 7.04 -6.56 33.40
CA GLY A 362 6.35 -5.55 34.24
C GLY A 362 5.21 -4.83 33.53
N ASN A 363 4.73 -5.36 32.40
CA ASN A 363 3.57 -4.81 31.69
C ASN A 363 2.25 -5.19 32.37
N GLN A 364 2.22 -6.32 33.10
CA GLN A 364 1.04 -6.84 33.79
C GLN A 364 1.37 -7.21 35.26
N PRO A 365 0.40 -7.11 36.18
CA PRO A 365 0.56 -7.48 37.58
C PRO A 365 0.65 -9.01 37.79
N LEU A 366 1.25 -9.46 38.90
CA LEU A 366 1.47 -10.89 39.18
C LEU A 366 0.18 -11.73 39.25
N ASN A 367 -0.94 -11.12 39.68
CA ASN A 367 -2.24 -11.78 39.79
C ASN A 367 -2.80 -12.25 38.43
N TRP A 368 -2.28 -11.75 37.31
CA TRP A 368 -2.65 -12.19 35.96
C TRP A 368 -2.27 -13.66 35.68
N LEU A 369 -1.37 -14.23 36.48
CA LEU A 369 -1.01 -15.65 36.40
C LEU A 369 -1.99 -16.58 37.11
N ASN A 370 -2.89 -16.06 37.97
CA ASN A 370 -3.81 -16.89 38.76
C ASN A 370 -4.67 -17.80 37.88
N ALA A 371 -5.25 -17.26 36.81
CA ALA A 371 -6.06 -18.04 35.87
C ALA A 371 -5.25 -19.13 35.14
N SER A 372 -3.95 -18.90 34.90
CA SER A 372 -3.06 -19.90 34.33
C SER A 372 -2.75 -21.02 35.33
N ILE A 373 -2.52 -20.66 36.60
CA ILE A 373 -2.27 -21.62 37.69
C ILE A 373 -3.51 -22.48 37.93
N GLU A 374 -4.69 -21.86 38.06
CA GLU A 374 -5.97 -22.56 38.23
C GLU A 374 -6.23 -23.55 37.09
N ALA A 375 -5.98 -23.15 35.85
CA ALA A 375 -6.12 -24.03 34.68
C ALA A 375 -5.18 -25.25 34.76
N THR A 376 -3.93 -25.09 35.20
CA THR A 376 -2.99 -26.22 35.36
C THR A 376 -3.38 -27.17 36.49
N VAL A 377 -3.89 -26.63 37.61
CA VAL A 377 -4.30 -27.44 38.76
C VAL A 377 -5.55 -28.27 38.44
N CYS A 378 -6.53 -27.71 37.71
CA CYS A 378 -7.69 -28.47 37.27
C CYS A 378 -7.35 -29.60 36.28
N THR A 379 -6.28 -29.47 35.48
CA THR A 379 -5.86 -30.54 34.55
C THR A 379 -5.14 -31.71 35.23
N THR A 380 -4.66 -31.54 36.46
CA THR A 380 -3.98 -32.61 37.22
C THR A 380 -4.93 -33.48 38.06
N ASP A 381 -6.19 -33.06 38.22
CA ASP A 381 -7.23 -33.80 38.96
C ASP A 381 -8.13 -34.67 38.04
N MET A 382 -7.79 -34.76 36.74
CA MET A 382 -8.33 -35.73 35.77
C MET A 382 -7.26 -36.75 35.39
#